data_AF-A0A8E2E024-F1
#
_entry.id   AF-A0A8E2E024-F1
#
_cell.length_a   1.000
_cell.length_b   1.000
_cell.length_c   1.000
_cell.angle_alpha   90.00
_cell.angle_beta   90.00
_cell.angle_gamma   90.00
#
_symmetry.space_group_name_H-M   'P 1'
#
loop_
_entity.id
_entity.type
_entity.pdbx_description
1 polymer ?
#
loop_
_entity_poly.entity_id
_entity_poly.type
_entity_poly.pdbx_seq_one_letter_code
_entity_poly.pdbx_strand_id
1 'polypeptide(L)'
;MARIQVPETIILDIVQASGVSTLKALRLTCRSFYNLIEAYGSSIRASILQRLYSDIVAKHFSLQNSQDRPIKALLALDRRVKAAEWIAAVTLENRNPDDDSNGPGNIGIGILWRISDIAQKLVREELQFDSLPPGDRISTVTRGYPNLKELESQILDQQIAYIHSLTEEDMTPLDFALTCCVSALYSQRAFEFGPDGRVKWLDDLDLENRENWTMWLVLREGPHFISHAWKSAAGNEEYTNFIVAELVRRPEEQFLIEQAAARRLANERWRNRANSPPSSPRGLLDDDIYDELLGWARGGREIERSFAKVQQCLGYPPL
;
A
#
# COMPACT_ATOMS: atom_id res chain seq x y z
N MET A 1 1.87 -48.37 -24.33
CA MET A 1 0.86 -47.87 -23.35
C MET A 1 0.22 -46.62 -23.92
N ALA A 2 -1.09 -46.62 -24.13
CA ALA A 2 -1.81 -45.42 -24.58
C ALA A 2 -1.78 -44.38 -23.45
N ARG A 3 -1.35 -43.15 -23.76
CA ARG A 3 -1.41 -42.03 -22.81
C ARG A 3 -2.87 -41.59 -22.73
N ILE A 4 -3.49 -41.76 -21.56
CA ILE A 4 -4.82 -41.19 -21.28
C ILE A 4 -4.65 -39.66 -21.30
N GLN A 5 -5.33 -39.00 -22.23
CA GLN A 5 -5.39 -37.54 -22.27
C GLN A 5 -6.61 -37.09 -21.49
N VAL A 6 -6.40 -36.23 -20.49
CA VAL A 6 -7.48 -35.59 -19.74
C VAL A 6 -8.11 -34.51 -20.62
N PRO A 7 -9.44 -34.48 -20.78
CA PRO A 7 -10.13 -33.42 -21.52
C PRO A 7 -9.79 -32.03 -20.99
N GLU A 8 -9.67 -31.06 -21.91
CA GLU A 8 -9.31 -29.67 -21.58
C GLU A 8 -10.31 -29.01 -20.62
N THR A 9 -11.59 -29.35 -20.74
CA THR A 9 -12.66 -28.87 -19.86
C THR A 9 -12.43 -29.27 -18.40
N ILE A 10 -12.05 -30.52 -18.14
CA ILE A 10 -11.74 -31.00 -16.79
C ILE A 10 -10.51 -30.28 -16.23
N ILE A 11 -9.51 -30.02 -17.08
CA ILE A 11 -8.31 -29.26 -16.68
C ILE A 11 -8.71 -27.83 -16.30
N LEU A 12 -9.57 -27.18 -17.08
CA LEU A 12 -10.07 -25.83 -16.80
C LEU A 12 -10.86 -25.77 -15.49
N ASP A 13 -11.73 -26.74 -15.24
CA ASP A 13 -12.50 -26.84 -13.98
C ASP A 13 -11.54 -26.93 -12.77
N ILE A 14 -10.50 -27.76 -12.87
CA ILE A 14 -9.46 -27.87 -11.83
C ILE A 14 -8.73 -26.53 -11.64
N VAL A 15 -8.36 -25.86 -12.73
CA VAL A 15 -7.66 -24.57 -12.69
C VAL A 15 -8.53 -23.48 -12.06
N GLN A 16 -9.82 -23.43 -12.38
CA GLN A 16 -10.77 -22.45 -11.82
C GLN A 16 -11.06 -22.71 -10.33
N ALA A 17 -11.17 -23.97 -9.94
CA ALA A 17 -11.31 -24.36 -8.54
C ALA A 17 -10.03 -24.13 -7.71
N SER A 18 -8.88 -24.02 -8.37
CA SER A 18 -7.58 -23.81 -7.71
C SER A 18 -7.40 -22.41 -7.15
N GLY A 19 -6.64 -22.29 -6.05
CA GLY A 19 -6.23 -20.99 -5.51
C GLY A 19 -5.17 -20.28 -6.35
N VAL A 20 -4.92 -19.00 -6.04
CA VAL A 20 -3.95 -18.17 -6.79
C VAL A 20 -2.52 -18.73 -6.73
N SER A 21 -2.09 -19.27 -5.58
CA SER A 21 -0.77 -19.90 -5.43
C SER A 21 -0.62 -21.12 -6.34
N THR A 22 -1.64 -21.98 -6.41
CA THR A 22 -1.66 -23.16 -7.29
C THR A 22 -1.66 -22.74 -8.75
N LEU A 23 -2.45 -21.73 -9.12
CA LEU A 23 -2.45 -21.16 -10.47
C LEU A 23 -1.06 -20.65 -10.87
N LYS A 24 -0.35 -19.96 -9.97
CA LYS A 24 1.02 -19.51 -10.19
C LYS A 24 1.97 -20.67 -10.44
N ALA A 25 1.87 -21.76 -9.67
CA ALA A 25 2.67 -22.96 -9.86
C ALA A 25 2.37 -23.63 -11.20
N LEU A 26 1.09 -23.83 -11.55
CA LEU A 26 0.66 -24.47 -12.79
C LEU A 26 1.18 -23.75 -14.05
N ARG A 27 1.21 -22.42 -14.05
CA ARG A 27 1.77 -21.62 -15.15
C ARG A 27 3.25 -21.87 -15.41
N LEU A 28 4.00 -22.25 -14.37
CA LEU A 28 5.43 -22.52 -14.44
C LEU A 28 5.75 -23.99 -14.77
N THR A 29 4.76 -24.89 -14.63
CA THR A 29 4.97 -26.33 -14.82
C THR A 29 5.26 -26.70 -16.27
N CYS A 30 4.44 -26.24 -17.23
CA CYS A 30 4.69 -26.51 -18.65
C CYS A 30 3.99 -25.50 -19.59
N ARG A 31 4.44 -25.46 -20.84
CA ARG A 31 3.93 -24.55 -21.88
C ARG A 31 2.43 -24.75 -22.17
N SER A 32 1.93 -25.98 -22.09
CA SER A 32 0.51 -26.26 -22.34
C SER A 32 -0.39 -25.63 -21.28
N PHE A 33 -0.04 -25.75 -19.99
CA PHE A 33 -0.77 -25.06 -18.91
C PHE A 33 -0.66 -23.55 -19.05
N TYR A 34 0.52 -23.02 -19.39
CA TYR A 34 0.69 -21.59 -19.64
C TYR A 34 -0.28 -21.10 -20.72
N ASN A 35 -0.28 -21.74 -21.89
CA ASN A 35 -1.12 -21.35 -23.02
C ASN A 35 -2.62 -21.44 -22.69
N LEU A 36 -3.04 -22.51 -22.01
CA LEU A 36 -4.42 -22.71 -21.57
C LEU A 36 -4.86 -21.62 -20.58
N ILE A 37 -4.01 -21.32 -19.59
CA ILE A 37 -4.30 -20.28 -18.60
C ILE A 37 -4.36 -18.88 -19.24
N GLU A 38 -3.51 -18.58 -20.22
CA GLU A 38 -3.59 -17.31 -20.95
C GLU A 38 -4.85 -17.25 -21.84
N ALA A 39 -5.18 -18.32 -22.57
CA ALA A 39 -6.34 -18.38 -23.45
C ALA A 39 -7.66 -18.20 -22.70
N TYR A 40 -7.79 -18.80 -21.51
CA TYR A 40 -8.99 -18.72 -20.67
C TYR A 40 -8.86 -17.71 -19.52
N GLY A 41 -7.90 -16.79 -19.62
CA GLY A 41 -7.47 -15.96 -18.49
C GLY A 41 -8.59 -15.13 -17.87
N SER A 42 -9.50 -14.58 -18.67
CA SER A 42 -10.62 -13.78 -18.18
C SER A 42 -11.63 -14.61 -17.38
N SER A 43 -11.95 -15.82 -17.85
CA SER A 43 -12.88 -16.73 -17.16
C SER A 43 -12.27 -17.25 -15.85
N ILE A 44 -10.99 -17.65 -15.89
CA ILE A 44 -10.24 -18.07 -14.70
C ILE A 44 -10.19 -16.95 -13.67
N ARG A 45 -9.87 -15.72 -14.10
CA ARG A 45 -9.85 -14.54 -13.21
C ARG A 45 -11.21 -14.31 -12.57
N ALA A 46 -12.29 -14.27 -13.35
CA ALA A 46 -13.63 -14.01 -12.83
C ALA A 46 -14.04 -15.05 -11.78
N SER A 47 -13.84 -16.34 -12.10
CA SER A 47 -14.16 -17.45 -11.20
C SER A 47 -13.36 -17.38 -9.88
N ILE A 48 -12.05 -17.15 -9.96
CA ILE A 48 -11.21 -17.06 -8.76
C ILE A 48 -11.53 -15.81 -7.93
N LEU A 49 -11.77 -14.65 -8.57
CA LEU A 49 -12.13 -13.43 -7.84
C LEU A 49 -13.44 -13.61 -7.06
N GLN A 50 -14.48 -14.11 -7.72
CA GLN A 50 -15.79 -14.33 -7.10
C GLN A 50 -15.72 -15.30 -5.92
N ARG A 51 -14.83 -16.29 -5.99
CA ARG A 51 -14.70 -17.33 -4.96
C ARG A 51 -13.83 -16.91 -3.78
N LEU A 52 -12.76 -16.16 -4.02
CA LEU A 52 -11.75 -15.87 -2.99
C LEU A 52 -11.89 -14.50 -2.36
N TYR A 53 -12.53 -13.54 -3.03
CA TYR A 53 -12.59 -12.15 -2.58
C TYR A 53 -14.02 -11.63 -2.60
N SER A 54 -14.39 -10.82 -1.60
CA SER A 54 -15.64 -10.07 -1.66
C SER A 54 -15.57 -9.01 -2.77
N ASP A 55 -16.74 -8.61 -3.29
CA ASP A 55 -16.82 -7.58 -4.32
C ASP A 55 -16.19 -6.25 -3.87
N ILE A 56 -16.28 -5.94 -2.58
CA ILE A 56 -15.66 -4.76 -1.97
C ILE A 56 -14.13 -4.87 -2.08
N VAL A 57 -13.53 -5.98 -1.62
CA VAL A 57 -12.08 -6.18 -1.70
C VAL A 57 -11.61 -6.17 -3.16
N ALA A 58 -12.32 -6.87 -4.05
CA ALA A 58 -11.99 -6.89 -5.46
C ALA A 58 -12.02 -5.49 -6.09
N LYS A 59 -13.00 -4.64 -5.71
CA LYS A 59 -13.14 -3.26 -6.19
C LYS A 59 -11.94 -2.40 -5.80
N HIS A 60 -11.53 -2.40 -4.54
CA HIS A 60 -10.46 -1.49 -4.05
C HIS A 60 -9.05 -1.93 -4.50
N PHE A 61 -8.83 -3.22 -4.71
CA PHE A 61 -7.50 -3.74 -5.09
C PHE A 61 -7.32 -3.96 -6.61
N SER A 62 -8.35 -3.69 -7.42
CA SER A 62 -8.30 -3.87 -8.88
C SER A 62 -7.35 -2.88 -9.56
N LEU A 63 -6.50 -3.41 -10.45
CA LEU A 63 -5.58 -2.63 -11.29
C LEU A 63 -6.31 -1.94 -12.47
N GLN A 64 -5.81 -0.76 -12.83
CA GLN A 64 -6.12 -0.16 -14.14
C GLN A 64 -5.61 -1.09 -15.25
N ASN A 65 -6.41 -1.29 -16.30
CA ASN A 65 -6.11 -2.19 -17.43
C ASN A 65 -6.07 -3.69 -17.08
N SER A 66 -6.82 -4.10 -16.05
CA SER A 66 -6.90 -5.51 -15.65
C SER A 66 -7.49 -6.44 -16.72
N GLN A 67 -8.15 -5.89 -17.75
CA GLN A 67 -8.76 -6.66 -18.84
C GLN A 67 -7.74 -7.19 -19.85
N ASP A 68 -6.65 -6.45 -20.11
CA ASP A 68 -5.68 -6.83 -21.15
C ASP A 68 -4.80 -8.01 -20.72
N ARG A 69 -4.62 -8.18 -19.40
CA ARG A 69 -3.73 -9.18 -18.80
C ARG A 69 -4.39 -9.78 -17.55
N PRO A 70 -5.48 -10.55 -17.71
CA PRO A 70 -6.36 -10.93 -16.60
C PRO A 70 -5.64 -11.75 -15.53
N ILE A 71 -4.77 -12.68 -15.92
CA ILE A 71 -4.02 -13.50 -14.97
C ILE A 71 -2.96 -12.68 -14.22
N LYS A 72 -2.24 -11.80 -14.90
CA LYS A 72 -1.28 -10.91 -14.23
C LYS A 72 -2.01 -9.96 -13.26
N ALA A 73 -3.17 -9.48 -13.64
CA ALA A 73 -4.00 -8.64 -12.78
C ALA A 73 -4.49 -9.40 -11.54
N LEU A 74 -4.93 -10.66 -11.68
CA LEU A 74 -5.30 -11.51 -10.56
C LEU A 74 -4.12 -11.74 -9.60
N LEU A 75 -2.93 -12.09 -10.12
CA LEU A 75 -1.74 -12.29 -9.28
C LEU A 75 -1.33 -11.01 -8.53
N ALA A 76 -1.44 -9.85 -9.19
CA ALA A 76 -1.13 -8.58 -8.56
C ALA A 76 -2.16 -8.21 -7.49
N LEU A 77 -3.45 -8.46 -7.74
CA LEU A 77 -4.52 -8.25 -6.76
C LEU A 77 -4.31 -9.13 -5.52
N ASP A 78 -4.10 -10.44 -5.71
CA ASP A 78 -3.83 -11.38 -4.60
C ASP A 78 -2.62 -10.94 -3.76
N ARG A 79 -1.54 -10.52 -4.41
CA ARG A 79 -0.37 -9.97 -3.73
C ARG A 79 -0.70 -8.72 -2.91
N ARG A 80 -1.50 -7.81 -3.45
CA ARG A 80 -1.88 -6.57 -2.74
C ARG A 80 -2.82 -6.87 -1.57
N VAL A 81 -3.79 -7.76 -1.74
CA VAL A 81 -4.69 -8.18 -0.68
C VAL A 81 -3.90 -8.83 0.45
N LYS A 82 -3.04 -9.80 0.16
CA LYS A 82 -2.17 -10.44 1.18
C LYS A 82 -1.24 -9.45 1.88
N ALA A 83 -0.69 -8.50 1.13
CA ALA A 83 0.13 -7.46 1.72
C ALA A 83 -0.70 -6.53 2.61
N ALA A 84 -1.93 -6.19 2.23
CA ALA A 84 -2.84 -5.41 3.04
C ALA A 84 -3.28 -6.16 4.30
N GLU A 85 -3.68 -7.43 4.16
CA GLU A 85 -4.00 -8.34 5.28
C GLU A 85 -2.83 -8.43 6.24
N TRP A 86 -1.61 -8.53 5.72
CA TRP A 86 -0.43 -8.53 6.55
C TRP A 86 -0.21 -7.18 7.25
N ILE A 87 -0.31 -6.05 6.55
CA ILE A 87 -0.18 -4.72 7.16
C ILE A 87 -1.26 -4.54 8.24
N ALA A 88 -2.50 -4.88 7.93
CA ALA A 88 -3.63 -4.81 8.86
C ALA A 88 -3.43 -5.74 10.05
N ALA A 89 -3.07 -7.01 9.83
CA ALA A 89 -2.80 -7.96 10.91
C ALA A 89 -1.63 -7.51 11.78
N VAL A 90 -0.57 -6.95 11.21
CA VAL A 90 0.54 -6.34 11.98
C VAL A 90 0.06 -5.16 12.80
N THR A 91 -0.84 -4.35 12.24
CA THR A 91 -1.44 -3.20 12.92
C THR A 91 -2.46 -3.62 13.99
N LEU A 92 -3.07 -4.81 13.86
CA LEU A 92 -4.18 -5.31 14.67
C LEU A 92 -3.81 -6.48 15.62
N GLU A 93 -2.63 -7.12 15.52
CA GLU A 93 -2.19 -8.25 16.39
C GLU A 93 -2.14 -7.85 17.88
N ASN A 94 -2.23 -6.56 18.18
CA ASN A 94 -2.36 -6.04 19.53
C ASN A 94 -3.74 -5.45 19.90
N ARG A 95 -4.68 -5.40 18.95
CA ARG A 95 -6.09 -5.19 19.32
C ARG A 95 -6.63 -6.44 19.98
N ASN A 96 -7.45 -6.23 21.00
CA ASN A 96 -8.12 -7.28 21.75
C ASN A 96 -8.74 -8.28 20.75
N PRO A 97 -8.42 -9.59 20.81
CA PRO A 97 -8.84 -10.59 19.81
C PRO A 97 -10.36 -10.77 19.68
N ASP A 98 -11.15 -10.14 20.55
CA ASP A 98 -12.61 -10.09 20.52
C ASP A 98 -13.17 -9.00 19.57
N ASP A 99 -12.33 -8.14 18.99
CA ASP A 99 -12.76 -7.08 18.07
C ASP A 99 -12.74 -7.60 16.63
N ASP A 100 -13.92 -7.93 16.08
CA ASP A 100 -14.17 -8.43 14.71
C ASP A 100 -13.78 -7.42 13.58
N SER A 101 -12.97 -6.39 13.91
CA SER A 101 -12.61 -5.25 13.07
C SER A 101 -11.44 -5.51 12.09
N ASN A 102 -11.14 -6.76 11.75
CA ASN A 102 -10.14 -7.11 10.72
C ASN A 102 -10.50 -6.62 9.30
N GLY A 103 -11.78 -6.30 9.05
CA GLY A 103 -12.28 -5.80 7.76
C GLY A 103 -11.83 -4.38 7.36
N PRO A 104 -11.98 -3.35 8.22
CA PRO A 104 -11.67 -1.96 7.85
C PRO A 104 -10.19 -1.69 7.51
N GLY A 105 -9.23 -2.33 8.17
CA GLY A 105 -7.80 -2.09 7.89
C GLY A 105 -7.42 -2.39 6.43
N ASN A 106 -7.92 -3.50 5.88
CA ASN A 106 -7.62 -3.93 4.51
C ASN A 106 -8.19 -2.99 3.46
N ILE A 107 -9.41 -2.50 3.68
CA ILE A 107 -10.08 -1.56 2.77
C ILE A 107 -9.28 -0.26 2.69
N GLY A 108 -8.87 0.29 3.84
CA GLY A 108 -8.07 1.51 3.91
C GLY A 108 -6.75 1.40 3.16
N ILE A 109 -6.02 0.28 3.36
CA ILE A 109 -4.78 0.01 2.64
C ILE A 109 -5.02 -0.15 1.13
N GLY A 110 -6.12 -0.76 0.71
CA GLY A 110 -6.52 -0.84 -0.70
C GLY A 110 -6.75 0.53 -1.32
N ILE A 111 -7.43 1.43 -0.60
CA ILE A 111 -7.65 2.82 -1.02
C ILE A 111 -6.32 3.58 -1.14
N LEU A 112 -5.38 3.42 -0.19
CA LEU A 112 -4.03 4.00 -0.30
C LEU A 112 -3.28 3.49 -1.52
N TRP A 113 -3.42 2.21 -1.87
CA TRP A 113 -2.87 1.68 -3.11
C TRP A 113 -3.41 2.40 -4.34
N ARG A 114 -4.72 2.65 -4.36
CA ARG A 114 -5.36 3.34 -5.48
C ARG A 114 -4.90 4.79 -5.61
N ILE A 115 -4.73 5.49 -4.49
CA ILE A 115 -4.19 6.85 -4.45
C ILE A 115 -2.75 6.88 -4.98
N SER A 116 -1.92 5.91 -4.61
CA SER A 116 -0.55 5.78 -5.12
C SER A 116 -0.52 5.41 -6.61
N ASP A 117 -1.41 4.52 -7.08
CA ASP A 117 -1.49 4.14 -8.49
C ASP A 117 -1.80 5.37 -9.39
N ILE A 118 -2.63 6.30 -8.92
CA ILE A 118 -2.90 7.57 -9.62
C ILE A 118 -1.60 8.37 -9.77
N ALA A 119 -0.85 8.56 -8.68
CA ALA A 119 0.44 9.27 -8.72
C ALA A 119 1.45 8.58 -9.65
N GLN A 120 1.59 7.25 -9.54
CA GLN A 120 2.51 6.47 -10.38
C GLN A 120 2.16 6.54 -11.86
N LYS A 121 0.86 6.57 -12.19
CA LYS A 121 0.42 6.71 -13.58
C LYS A 121 0.82 8.08 -14.12
N LEU A 122 0.48 9.16 -13.43
CA LEU A 122 0.73 10.51 -13.92
C LEU A 122 2.22 10.84 -14.02
N VAL A 123 3.02 10.38 -13.06
CA VAL A 123 4.48 10.54 -13.12
C VAL A 123 5.07 9.79 -14.31
N ARG A 124 4.58 8.58 -14.60
CA ARG A 124 5.04 7.82 -15.77
C ARG A 124 4.64 8.47 -17.09
N GLU A 125 3.43 9.01 -17.16
CA GLU A 125 2.94 9.74 -18.34
C GLU A 125 3.76 11.01 -18.58
N GLU A 126 3.98 11.81 -17.53
CA GLU A 126 4.75 13.06 -17.58
C GLU A 126 6.22 12.83 -17.95
N LEU A 127 6.86 11.83 -17.33
CA LEU A 127 8.27 11.51 -17.56
C LEU A 127 8.49 10.54 -18.74
N GLN A 128 7.43 10.17 -19.45
CA GLN A 128 7.46 9.26 -20.60
C GLN A 128 8.11 7.89 -20.28
N PHE A 129 7.85 7.36 -19.10
CA PHE A 129 8.31 6.04 -18.69
C PHE A 129 7.28 4.96 -18.98
N ASP A 130 7.65 3.94 -19.74
CA ASP A 130 6.84 2.71 -19.91
C ASP A 130 6.58 2.02 -18.55
N SER A 131 7.62 2.00 -17.71
CA SER A 131 7.59 1.56 -16.33
C SER A 131 8.70 2.26 -15.55
N LEU A 132 8.48 2.53 -14.26
CA LEU A 132 9.57 2.95 -13.38
C LEU A 132 10.64 1.86 -13.36
N PRO A 133 11.94 2.20 -13.43
CA PRO A 133 13.01 1.22 -13.31
C PRO A 133 12.85 0.39 -12.03
N PRO A 134 13.25 -0.90 -12.03
CA PRO A 134 13.15 -1.73 -10.84
C PRO A 134 13.93 -1.12 -9.67
N GLY A 135 13.23 -0.77 -8.59
CA GLY A 135 13.82 -0.14 -7.41
C GLY A 135 13.73 1.38 -7.37
N ASP A 136 13.37 2.03 -8.49
CA ASP A 136 13.17 3.47 -8.53
C ASP A 136 11.82 3.85 -7.91
N ARG A 137 11.87 4.91 -7.11
CA ARG A 137 10.73 5.44 -6.34
C ARG A 137 10.25 6.72 -6.99
N ILE A 138 8.96 7.00 -6.89
CA ILE A 138 8.38 8.21 -7.50
C ILE A 138 9.08 9.46 -6.97
N SER A 139 9.22 9.54 -5.66
CA SER A 139 9.90 10.63 -4.96
C SER A 139 11.33 10.84 -5.47
N THR A 140 12.03 9.76 -5.84
CA THR A 140 13.39 9.85 -6.38
C THR A 140 13.40 10.40 -7.80
N VAL A 141 12.55 9.85 -8.68
CA VAL A 141 12.55 10.24 -10.10
C VAL A 141 12.00 11.65 -10.34
N THR A 142 11.17 12.18 -9.43
CA THR A 142 10.63 13.55 -9.52
C THR A 142 11.52 14.60 -8.83
N ARG A 143 12.69 14.22 -8.31
CA ARG A 143 13.59 15.16 -7.64
C ARG A 143 14.17 16.16 -8.64
N GLY A 144 14.05 17.44 -8.30
CA GLY A 144 14.51 18.55 -9.14
C GLY A 144 13.74 18.67 -10.46
N TYR A 145 12.55 18.07 -10.57
CA TYR A 145 11.76 18.13 -11.79
C TYR A 145 11.29 19.58 -12.05
N PRO A 146 11.61 20.18 -13.21
CA PRO A 146 11.32 21.61 -13.45
C PRO A 146 9.83 21.97 -13.39
N ASN A 147 8.95 21.05 -13.78
CA ASN A 147 7.50 21.27 -13.80
C ASN A 147 6.80 20.59 -12.62
N LEU A 148 7.50 20.37 -11.51
CA LEU A 148 6.97 19.64 -10.36
C LEU A 148 5.64 20.21 -9.86
N LYS A 149 5.51 21.54 -9.76
CA LYS A 149 4.29 22.18 -9.26
C LYS A 149 3.06 21.79 -10.07
N GLU A 150 3.17 21.78 -11.39
CA GLU A 150 2.09 21.42 -12.29
C GLU A 150 1.77 19.93 -12.17
N LEU A 151 2.80 19.09 -12.15
CA LEU A 151 2.66 17.64 -11.96
C LEU A 151 1.98 17.30 -10.62
N GLU A 152 2.40 17.91 -9.51
CA GLU A 152 1.75 17.72 -8.20
C GLU A 152 0.30 18.20 -8.22
N SER A 153 0.00 19.32 -8.89
CA SER A 153 -1.39 19.79 -9.00
C SER A 153 -2.27 18.77 -9.72
N GLN A 154 -1.81 18.23 -10.85
CA GLN A 154 -2.56 17.22 -11.61
C GLN A 154 -2.75 15.92 -10.81
N ILE A 155 -1.72 15.46 -10.12
CA ILE A 155 -1.80 14.30 -9.21
C ILE A 155 -2.84 14.56 -8.14
N LEU A 156 -2.73 15.70 -7.48
CA LEU A 156 -3.59 16.08 -6.36
C LEU A 156 -5.05 16.19 -6.79
N ASP A 157 -5.33 16.81 -7.93
CA ASP A 157 -6.71 16.97 -8.42
C ASP A 157 -7.35 15.60 -8.74
N GLN A 158 -6.60 14.65 -9.30
CA GLN A 158 -7.11 13.28 -9.52
C GLN A 158 -7.26 12.48 -8.24
N GLN A 159 -6.34 12.63 -7.28
CA GLN A 159 -6.45 12.00 -5.97
C GLN A 159 -7.65 12.55 -5.18
N ILE A 160 -7.87 13.86 -5.18
CA ILE A 160 -9.05 14.50 -4.58
C ILE A 160 -10.33 13.99 -5.25
N ALA A 161 -10.39 13.95 -6.57
CA ALA A 161 -11.56 13.42 -7.28
C ALA A 161 -11.86 11.96 -6.90
N TYR A 162 -10.83 11.13 -6.73
CA TYR A 162 -11.01 9.78 -6.23
C TYR A 162 -11.53 9.76 -4.78
N ILE A 163 -10.97 10.57 -3.88
CA ILE A 163 -11.43 10.67 -2.49
C ILE A 163 -12.87 11.15 -2.41
N HIS A 164 -13.28 12.13 -3.22
CA HIS A 164 -14.68 12.59 -3.32
C HIS A 164 -15.63 11.50 -3.83
N SER A 165 -15.13 10.46 -4.51
CA SER A 165 -15.93 9.32 -4.95
C SER A 165 -16.09 8.21 -3.91
N LEU A 166 -15.37 8.30 -2.78
CA LEU A 166 -15.44 7.33 -1.69
C LEU A 166 -16.71 7.54 -0.86
N THR A 167 -17.27 6.45 -0.34
CA THR A 167 -18.37 6.52 0.61
C THR A 167 -17.87 6.89 2.01
N GLU A 168 -18.76 7.26 2.91
CA GLU A 168 -18.40 7.50 4.32
C GLU A 168 -17.82 6.24 4.99
N GLU A 169 -18.34 5.07 4.63
CA GLU A 169 -17.86 3.77 5.10
C GLU A 169 -16.43 3.46 4.61
N ASP A 170 -16.03 4.03 3.46
CA ASP A 170 -14.67 3.89 2.91
C ASP A 170 -13.66 4.87 3.57
N MET A 171 -14.14 6.04 4.00
CA MET A 171 -13.29 7.11 4.54
C MET A 171 -12.69 6.76 5.90
N THR A 172 -13.44 6.11 6.79
CA THR A 172 -12.94 5.71 8.11
C THR A 172 -11.78 4.71 8.01
N PRO A 173 -11.89 3.61 7.23
CA PRO A 173 -10.77 2.76 6.84
C PRO A 173 -9.55 3.50 6.31
N LEU A 174 -9.74 4.45 5.39
CA LEU A 174 -8.65 5.24 4.80
C LEU A 174 -7.89 6.04 5.86
N ASP A 175 -8.62 6.75 6.73
CA ASP A 175 -8.04 7.56 7.80
C ASP A 175 -7.22 6.70 8.76
N PHE A 176 -7.78 5.55 9.16
CA PHE A 176 -7.09 4.59 10.00
C PHE A 176 -5.80 4.07 9.35
N ALA A 177 -5.90 3.58 8.11
CA ALA A 177 -4.76 3.05 7.37
C ALA A 177 -3.66 4.09 7.20
N LEU A 178 -4.03 5.33 6.81
CA LEU A 178 -3.03 6.38 6.63
C LEU A 178 -2.34 6.75 7.95
N THR A 179 -3.10 6.89 9.04
CA THR A 179 -2.51 7.19 10.35
C THR A 179 -1.51 6.12 10.75
N CYS A 180 -1.89 4.84 10.63
CA CYS A 180 -1.00 3.72 10.93
C CYS A 180 0.27 3.78 10.07
N CYS A 181 0.09 3.99 8.76
CA CYS A 181 1.16 4.09 7.77
C CYS A 181 2.08 5.31 7.93
N VAL A 182 1.59 6.42 8.48
CA VAL A 182 2.40 7.61 8.78
C VAL A 182 3.14 7.42 10.09
N SER A 183 2.45 7.04 11.16
CA SER A 183 3.05 6.77 12.47
C SER A 183 4.16 5.72 12.39
N ALA A 184 3.95 4.70 11.57
CA ALA A 184 4.92 3.69 11.16
C ALA A 184 6.29 4.23 10.76
N LEU A 185 6.28 5.24 9.88
CA LEU A 185 7.47 5.81 9.29
C LEU A 185 7.99 6.96 10.15
N TYR A 186 7.10 7.67 10.83
CA TYR A 186 7.40 8.92 11.49
C TYR A 186 7.87 8.75 12.94
N SER A 187 7.38 7.77 13.68
CA SER A 187 7.52 7.72 15.14
C SER A 187 8.95 7.50 15.67
N GLN A 188 9.89 7.00 14.85
CA GLN A 188 11.33 7.01 15.18
C GLN A 188 12.05 8.34 14.84
N ARG A 189 11.35 9.29 14.22
CA ARG A 189 11.92 10.46 13.54
C ARG A 189 11.34 11.79 14.04
N ALA A 190 10.55 11.74 15.11
CA ALA A 190 10.06 12.91 15.87
C ALA A 190 11.17 13.61 16.67
N PHE A 191 12.40 13.10 16.60
CA PHE A 191 13.56 13.67 17.26
C PHE A 191 14.81 13.49 16.39
N GLU A 192 15.79 14.35 16.59
CA GLU A 192 17.10 14.26 15.97
C GLU A 192 18.16 13.98 17.04
N PHE A 193 19.26 13.34 16.67
CA PHE A 193 20.44 13.30 17.51
C PHE A 193 21.30 14.52 17.19
N GLY A 194 21.53 15.37 18.20
CA GLY A 194 22.48 16.45 18.11
C GLY A 194 23.92 15.93 17.90
N PRO A 195 24.86 16.79 17.48
CA PRO A 195 26.26 16.42 17.30
C PRO A 195 26.94 15.93 18.60
N ASP A 196 26.32 16.15 19.76
CA ASP A 196 26.71 15.68 21.08
C ASP A 196 26.08 14.32 21.46
N GLY A 197 25.31 13.70 20.55
CA GLY A 197 24.60 12.45 20.77
C GLY A 197 23.33 12.60 21.61
N ARG A 198 22.91 13.82 21.96
CA ARG A 198 21.67 14.04 22.72
C ARG A 198 20.46 14.11 21.81
N VAL A 199 19.33 13.61 22.32
CA VAL A 199 18.04 13.71 21.64
C VAL A 199 17.57 15.17 21.67
N LYS A 200 17.45 15.78 20.50
CA LYS A 200 16.81 17.07 20.28
C LYS A 200 15.40 16.81 19.74
N TRP A 201 14.41 17.17 20.54
CA TRP A 201 13.03 17.22 20.07
C TRP A 201 12.91 18.34 19.03
N LEU A 202 12.22 18.02 17.94
CA LEU A 202 11.85 19.02 16.94
C LEU A 202 10.78 19.94 17.56
N ASP A 203 10.73 21.19 17.10
CA ASP A 203 9.61 22.05 17.48
C ASP A 203 8.32 21.60 16.77
N ASP A 204 7.17 22.08 17.26
CA ASP A 204 5.85 21.66 16.77
C ASP A 204 5.69 21.88 15.26
N LEU A 205 6.28 22.96 14.72
CA LEU A 205 6.19 23.28 13.31
C LEU A 205 7.03 22.32 12.45
N ASP A 206 8.25 22.00 12.88
CA ASP A 206 9.11 21.03 12.23
C ASP A 206 8.53 19.62 12.31
N LEU A 207 7.89 19.26 13.43
CA LEU A 207 7.17 18.00 13.59
C LEU A 207 6.03 17.91 12.57
N GLU A 208 5.16 18.94 12.51
CA GLU A 208 4.03 19.00 11.57
C GLU A 208 4.52 18.94 10.10
N ASN A 209 5.61 19.63 9.78
CA ASN A 209 6.21 19.63 8.45
C ASN A 209 6.69 18.24 8.03
N ARG A 210 7.36 17.51 8.93
CA ARG A 210 7.84 16.15 8.65
C ARG A 210 6.73 15.13 8.60
N GLU A 211 5.71 15.27 9.44
CA GLU A 211 4.53 14.41 9.39
C GLU A 211 3.80 14.59 8.05
N ASN A 212 3.55 15.83 7.64
CA ASN A 212 2.93 16.13 6.34
C ASN A 212 3.73 15.58 5.17
N TRP A 213 5.06 15.69 5.21
CA TRP A 213 5.90 15.14 4.17
C TRP A 213 5.97 13.60 4.21
N THR A 214 5.92 12.98 5.39
CA THR A 214 5.81 11.52 5.51
C THR A 214 4.48 11.03 4.97
N MET A 215 3.39 11.74 5.26
CA MET A 215 2.08 11.50 4.67
C MET A 215 2.14 11.63 3.15
N TRP A 216 2.80 12.65 2.61
CA TRP A 216 3.02 12.79 1.18
C TRP A 216 3.73 11.56 0.59
N LEU A 217 4.81 11.07 1.22
CA LEU A 217 5.52 9.88 0.79
C LEU A 217 4.61 8.64 0.77
N VAL A 218 3.79 8.44 1.81
CA VAL A 218 2.84 7.32 1.88
C VAL A 218 1.81 7.40 0.75
N LEU A 219 1.23 8.57 0.52
CA LEU A 219 0.23 8.79 -0.53
C LEU A 219 0.82 8.59 -1.93
N ARG A 220 2.11 8.88 -2.09
CA ARG A 220 2.79 8.83 -3.38
C ARG A 220 3.33 7.44 -3.68
N GLU A 221 4.12 6.87 -2.77
CA GLU A 221 4.78 5.56 -2.94
C GLU A 221 3.85 4.39 -2.63
N GLY A 222 2.82 4.62 -1.81
CA GLY A 222 1.80 3.64 -1.47
C GLY A 222 2.26 2.57 -0.48
N PRO A 223 1.39 1.59 -0.19
CA PRO A 223 1.66 0.60 0.85
C PRO A 223 2.83 -0.35 0.55
N HIS A 224 3.27 -0.46 -0.72
CA HIS A 224 4.49 -1.21 -1.04
C HIS A 224 5.73 -0.63 -0.35
N PHE A 225 5.81 0.70 -0.28
CA PHE A 225 6.90 1.41 0.41
C PHE A 225 6.98 1.00 1.88
N ILE A 226 5.81 0.96 2.54
CA ILE A 226 5.68 0.61 3.95
C ILE A 226 5.97 -0.88 4.15
N SER A 227 5.44 -1.73 3.26
CA SER A 227 5.65 -3.17 3.37
C SER A 227 7.11 -3.59 3.32
N HIS A 228 7.93 -2.86 2.56
CA HIS A 228 9.37 -3.09 2.53
C HIS A 228 10.06 -2.58 3.78
N ALA A 229 9.73 -1.36 4.22
CA ALA A 229 10.25 -0.79 5.47
C ALA A 229 9.96 -1.71 6.67
N TRP A 230 8.76 -2.27 6.73
CA TRP A 230 8.30 -3.08 7.87
C TRP A 230 8.62 -4.55 7.79
N LYS A 231 9.14 -5.03 6.66
CA LYS A 231 9.44 -6.46 6.50
C LYS A 231 10.51 -6.90 7.48
N SER A 232 11.53 -6.08 7.73
CA SER A 232 12.68 -6.43 8.59
C SER A 232 13.32 -5.19 9.20
N ALA A 233 14.12 -5.39 10.26
CA ALA A 233 14.93 -4.32 10.85
C ALA A 233 15.85 -3.64 9.82
N ALA A 234 16.50 -4.43 8.96
CA ALA A 234 17.33 -3.91 7.87
C ALA A 234 16.51 -3.09 6.84
N GLY A 235 15.29 -3.54 6.51
CA GLY A 235 14.37 -2.77 5.66
C GLY A 235 13.96 -1.44 6.30
N ASN A 236 13.70 -1.44 7.61
CA ASN A 236 13.36 -0.22 8.33
C ASN A 236 14.52 0.78 8.35
N GLU A 237 15.74 0.29 8.58
CA GLU A 237 16.96 1.10 8.53
C GLU A 237 17.20 1.65 7.12
N GLU A 238 17.09 0.82 6.07
CA GLU A 238 17.20 1.25 4.67
C GLU A 238 16.23 2.39 4.35
N TYR A 239 14.97 2.25 4.75
CA TYR A 239 13.94 3.24 4.47
C TYR A 239 14.08 4.50 5.32
N THR A 240 14.61 4.37 6.54
CA THR A 240 14.99 5.52 7.37
C THR A 240 16.10 6.32 6.71
N ASN A 241 17.16 5.64 6.29
CA ASN A 241 18.28 6.27 5.58
C ASN A 241 17.83 6.92 4.28
N PHE A 242 16.92 6.27 3.55
CA PHE A 242 16.33 6.85 2.35
C PHE A 242 15.57 8.15 2.65
N ILE A 243 14.68 8.15 3.64
CA ILE A 243 13.85 9.31 3.98
C ILE A 243 14.74 10.48 4.43
N VAL A 244 15.75 10.22 5.26
CA VAL A 244 16.75 11.24 5.65
C VAL A 244 17.52 11.75 4.43
N ALA A 245 17.99 10.87 3.55
CA ALA A 245 18.70 11.25 2.34
C ALA A 245 17.85 12.09 1.38
N GLU A 246 16.55 11.77 1.25
CA GLU A 246 15.61 12.56 0.46
C GLU A 246 15.39 13.93 1.06
N LEU A 247 15.22 14.05 2.39
CA LEU A 247 15.10 15.36 3.04
C LEU A 247 16.30 16.26 2.75
N VAL A 248 17.51 15.71 2.83
CA VAL A 248 18.75 16.47 2.62
C VAL A 248 18.97 16.87 1.16
N ARG A 249 18.60 16.01 0.21
CA ARG A 249 18.89 16.22 -1.23
C ARG A 249 17.81 16.98 -1.97
N ARG A 250 16.65 17.20 -1.35
CA ARG A 250 15.47 17.76 -2.01
C ARG A 250 15.54 19.30 -1.98
N PRO A 251 15.34 19.97 -3.13
CA PRO A 251 15.26 21.43 -3.15
C PRO A 251 14.14 21.93 -2.21
N GLU A 252 14.39 23.03 -1.51
CA GLU A 252 13.45 23.61 -0.54
C GLU A 252 12.09 23.93 -1.20
N GLU A 253 12.11 24.53 -2.39
CA GLU A 253 10.89 24.84 -3.15
C GLU A 253 10.06 23.57 -3.44
N GLN A 254 10.73 22.49 -3.85
CA GLN A 254 10.08 21.21 -4.09
C GLN A 254 9.46 20.67 -2.80
N PHE A 255 10.18 20.70 -1.68
CA PHE A 255 9.69 20.24 -0.39
C PHE A 255 8.42 21.00 0.06
N LEU A 256 8.38 22.33 -0.15
CA LEU A 256 7.21 23.16 0.15
C LEU A 256 6.00 22.82 -0.72
N ILE A 257 6.20 22.58 -2.02
CA ILE A 257 5.13 22.16 -2.94
C ILE A 257 4.52 20.83 -2.47
N GLU A 258 5.36 19.87 -2.11
CA GLU A 258 4.94 18.52 -1.71
C GLU A 258 4.18 18.53 -0.38
N GLN A 259 4.66 19.31 0.59
CA GLN A 259 3.92 19.54 1.84
C GLN A 259 2.56 20.20 1.59
N ALA A 260 2.52 21.24 0.75
CA ALA A 260 1.27 21.94 0.44
C ALA A 260 0.25 20.99 -0.22
N ALA A 261 0.71 20.09 -1.09
CA ALA A 261 -0.14 19.07 -1.70
C ALA A 261 -0.71 18.10 -0.65
N ALA A 262 0.13 17.59 0.26
CA ALA A 262 -0.31 16.69 1.32
C ALA A 262 -1.30 17.36 2.29
N ARG A 263 -1.03 18.59 2.72
CA ARG A 263 -1.94 19.38 3.55
C ARG A 263 -3.28 19.61 2.86
N ARG A 264 -3.28 19.94 1.55
CA ARG A 264 -4.52 20.13 0.79
C ARG A 264 -5.33 18.83 0.72
N LEU A 265 -4.69 17.68 0.48
CA LEU A 265 -5.39 16.39 0.48
C LEU A 265 -5.97 16.05 1.87
N ALA A 266 -5.23 16.29 2.95
CA ALA A 266 -5.70 16.09 4.32
C ALA A 266 -6.92 16.97 4.64
N ASN A 267 -6.88 18.25 4.23
CA ASN A 267 -8.01 19.17 4.41
C ASN A 267 -9.26 18.73 3.64
N GLU A 268 -9.11 18.23 2.42
CA GLU A 268 -10.26 17.72 1.64
C GLU A 268 -10.86 16.45 2.26
N ARG A 269 -10.03 15.55 2.79
CA ARG A 269 -10.50 14.39 3.57
C ARG A 269 -11.30 14.81 4.80
N TRP A 270 -10.78 15.79 5.55
CA TRP A 270 -11.47 16.33 6.72
C TRP A 270 -12.81 16.97 6.36
N ARG A 271 -12.86 17.76 5.27
CA ARG A 271 -14.10 18.37 4.78
C ARG A 271 -15.16 17.34 4.40
N ASN A 272 -14.78 16.27 3.70
CA ASN A 272 -15.72 15.20 3.36
C ASN A 272 -16.35 14.58 4.61
N ARG A 273 -15.54 14.36 5.66
CA ARG A 273 -16.02 13.82 6.93
C ARG A 273 -16.87 14.82 7.71
N ALA A 274 -16.52 16.10 7.68
CA ALA A 274 -17.29 17.15 8.35
C ALA A 274 -18.70 17.31 7.75
N ASN A 275 -18.83 17.05 6.45
CA ASN A 275 -20.09 17.10 5.71
C ASN A 275 -20.94 15.81 5.85
N SER A 276 -20.41 14.76 6.48
CA SER A 276 -21.15 13.55 6.81
C SER A 276 -22.11 13.73 8.00
N PRO A 277 -23.23 12.98 8.06
CA PRO A 277 -24.18 13.03 9.17
C PRO A 277 -23.50 12.76 10.54
N PRO A 278 -24.06 13.29 11.66
CA PRO A 278 -23.44 13.19 12.99
C PRO A 278 -23.28 11.76 13.55
N SER A 279 -23.77 10.72 12.87
CA SER A 279 -23.78 9.33 13.32
C SER A 279 -22.44 8.61 13.15
N SER A 280 -21.44 9.21 12.51
CA SER A 280 -20.11 8.60 12.35
C SER A 280 -19.28 8.73 13.64
N PRO A 281 -18.55 7.68 14.09
CA PRO A 281 -17.67 7.76 15.25
C PRO A 281 -16.56 8.79 14.99
N ARG A 282 -16.71 9.98 15.56
CA ARG A 282 -15.67 11.01 15.59
C ARG A 282 -14.75 10.74 16.78
N GLY A 283 -13.81 9.80 16.64
CA GLY A 283 -12.74 9.61 17.63
C GLY A 283 -12.35 8.16 17.88
N LEU A 284 -11.67 7.53 16.93
CA LEU A 284 -11.20 6.13 17.05
C LEU A 284 -9.67 5.99 17.03
N LEU A 285 -8.95 7.06 17.34
CA LEU A 285 -7.54 6.97 17.67
C LEU A 285 -7.44 7.30 19.15
N ASP A 286 -7.62 6.26 19.95
CA ASP A 286 -7.32 6.28 21.38
C ASP A 286 -5.80 6.47 21.54
N ASP A 287 -5.36 7.25 22.53
CA ASP A 287 -3.92 7.51 22.77
C ASP A 287 -3.14 6.19 23.01
N ASP A 288 -3.81 5.15 23.49
CA ASP A 288 -3.27 3.81 23.70
C ASP A 288 -2.84 3.12 22.38
N ILE A 289 -3.51 3.40 21.25
CA ILE A 289 -3.15 2.85 19.92
C ILE A 289 -1.85 3.50 19.42
N TYR A 290 -1.58 4.74 19.81
CA TYR A 290 -0.41 5.51 19.37
C TYR A 290 0.90 4.97 19.99
N ASP A 291 0.88 4.67 21.29
CA ASP A 291 2.04 4.13 22.03
C ASP A 291 2.43 2.72 21.58
N GLU A 292 1.48 1.96 21.07
CA GLU A 292 1.68 0.61 20.57
C GLU A 292 2.26 0.57 19.16
N LEU A 293 1.79 1.45 18.27
CA LEU A 293 2.37 1.65 16.93
C LEU A 293 3.82 2.18 17.00
N LEU A 294 4.14 2.93 18.04
CA LEU A 294 5.50 3.36 18.41
C LEU A 294 6.45 2.18 18.71
N GLY A 295 5.93 1.05 19.22
CA GLY A 295 6.70 -0.18 19.47
C GLY A 295 7.18 -0.88 18.19
N TRP A 296 6.37 -0.87 17.14
CA TRP A 296 6.66 -1.51 15.85
C TRP A 296 7.58 -0.69 14.97
N ALA A 297 7.36 0.63 14.90
CA ALA A 297 8.27 1.52 14.20
C ALA A 297 9.70 1.44 14.75
N ARG A 298 9.87 0.99 16.00
CA ARG A 298 11.18 0.74 16.62
C ARG A 298 11.96 -0.45 16.05
N GLY A 299 11.40 -1.23 15.12
CA GLY A 299 12.13 -2.30 14.43
C GLY A 299 12.55 -3.46 15.34
N GLY A 300 11.71 -3.84 16.32
CA GLY A 300 12.04 -4.80 17.38
C GLY A 300 11.73 -6.27 17.08
N ARG A 301 12.10 -7.15 18.04
CA ARG A 301 11.97 -8.64 18.03
C ARG A 301 10.56 -9.18 17.69
N GLU A 302 9.53 -8.36 17.75
CA GLU A 302 8.16 -8.74 17.40
C GLU A 302 7.97 -8.89 15.88
N ILE A 303 8.60 -8.03 15.07
CA ILE A 303 8.62 -8.16 13.60
C ILE A 303 9.29 -9.49 13.18
N GLU A 304 10.35 -9.89 13.86
CA GLU A 304 11.07 -11.14 13.60
C GLU A 304 10.28 -12.40 14.00
N ARG A 305 9.44 -12.32 15.04
CA ARG A 305 8.52 -13.40 15.44
C ARG A 305 7.37 -13.55 14.44
N SER A 306 6.82 -12.43 13.97
CA SER A 306 5.79 -12.45 12.93
C SER A 306 6.37 -12.95 11.60
N PHE A 307 7.66 -12.74 11.31
CA PHE A 307 8.34 -13.04 10.05
C PHE A 307 8.09 -14.46 9.49
N ALA A 308 7.98 -15.49 10.34
CA ALA A 308 7.65 -16.86 9.91
C ALA A 308 6.20 -16.97 9.38
N LYS A 309 5.23 -16.38 10.09
CA LYS A 309 3.84 -16.25 9.60
C LYS A 309 3.77 -15.35 8.36
N VAL A 310 4.61 -14.31 8.29
CA VAL A 310 4.70 -13.37 7.15
C VAL A 310 5.21 -14.05 5.88
N GLN A 311 6.24 -14.89 5.98
CA GLN A 311 6.71 -15.71 4.84
C GLN A 311 5.58 -16.61 4.31
N GLN A 312 4.79 -17.19 5.22
CA GLN A 312 3.65 -18.04 4.92
C GLN A 312 2.51 -17.26 4.22
N CYS A 313 2.15 -16.07 4.73
CA CYS A 313 1.13 -15.20 4.14
C CYS A 313 1.53 -14.64 2.76
N LEU A 314 2.81 -14.32 2.57
CA LEU A 314 3.34 -13.80 1.31
C LEU A 314 3.71 -14.89 0.29
N GLY A 315 3.55 -16.18 0.64
CA GLY A 315 3.78 -17.32 -0.24
C GLY A 315 5.26 -17.56 -0.56
N TYR A 316 6.18 -17.19 0.33
CA TYR A 316 7.58 -17.56 0.25
C TYR A 316 7.79 -18.93 0.90
N PRO A 317 8.65 -19.81 0.35
CA PRO A 317 9.03 -21.03 1.05
C PRO A 317 9.71 -20.68 2.38
N PRO A 318 9.45 -21.45 3.46
CA PRO A 318 10.19 -21.27 4.72
C PRO A 318 11.68 -21.52 4.45
N LEU A 319 12.53 -20.63 4.98
CA LEU A 319 13.99 -20.77 4.92
C LEU A 319 14.49 -21.94 5.77
#